data_AF-A0A453M2S8-F1
#
_entry.id   AF-A0A453M2S8-F1
#
_cell.length_a   1.000
_cell.length_b   1.000
_cell.length_c   1.000
_cell.angle_alpha   90.00
_cell.angle_beta   90.00
_cell.angle_gamma   90.00
#
_symmetry.space_group_name_H-M   'P 1'
#
loop_
_entity.id
_entity.type
_entity.pdbx_description
1 polymer ?
#
loop_
_entity_poly.entity_id
_entity_poly.type
_entity_poly.pdbx_seq_one_letter_code
_entity_poly.pdbx_strand_id
1 'polypeptide(L)'
;QKSIKGRQLSYVMQVSAVGVTGARSNVNLRVEHLLQEIKQVTDKPVAVGFGISTPEHAKQIAGWGADGVIIGSAIVRQLGEATSPEEGLRRIEEYAKSIKAAIP
;
A
#
# COMPACT_ATOMS: atom_id res chain seq x y z
N GLN A 1 -10.57 -19.72 -30.36
CA GLN A 1 -9.11 -19.47 -30.27
C GLN A 1 -8.88 -18.44 -29.16
N LYS A 2 -7.97 -18.71 -28.21
CA LYS A 2 -7.87 -18.10 -26.87
C LYS A 2 -7.70 -16.57 -26.91
N SER A 3 -8.68 -15.81 -26.40
CA SER A 3 -8.51 -14.38 -26.12
C SER A 3 -7.83 -14.24 -24.76
N ILE A 4 -6.57 -13.80 -24.77
CA ILE A 4 -5.81 -13.42 -23.58
C ILE A 4 -6.51 -12.18 -22.98
N LYS A 5 -7.44 -12.37 -22.05
CA LYS A 5 -7.88 -11.29 -21.14
C LYS A 5 -6.72 -11.03 -20.18
N GLY A 6 -5.78 -10.18 -20.58
CA GLY A 6 -4.75 -9.69 -19.68
C GLY A 6 -5.41 -9.12 -18.43
N ARG A 7 -4.96 -9.56 -17.24
CA ARG A 7 -5.37 -8.95 -15.96
C ARG A 7 -4.94 -7.48 -15.99
N GLN A 8 -5.83 -6.60 -16.40
CA GLN A 8 -5.60 -5.16 -16.31
C GLN A 8 -5.90 -4.74 -14.87
N LEU A 9 -4.90 -4.91 -13.99
CA LEU A 9 -4.94 -4.40 -12.63
C LEU A 9 -5.09 -2.87 -12.73
N SER A 10 -6.26 -2.36 -12.37
CA SER A 10 -6.51 -0.92 -12.38
C SER A 10 -6.13 -0.40 -11.00
N TYR A 11 -5.03 0.34 -10.92
CA TYR A 11 -4.54 0.93 -9.68
C TYR A 11 -5.05 2.37 -9.57
N VAL A 12 -5.85 2.67 -8.55
CA VAL A 12 -6.23 4.05 -8.25
C VAL A 12 -5.26 4.59 -7.22
N MET A 13 -4.33 5.43 -7.68
CA MET A 13 -3.41 6.17 -6.82
C MET A 13 -4.03 7.54 -6.50
N GLN A 14 -4.62 7.70 -5.32
CA GLN A 14 -5.02 9.03 -4.86
C GLN A 14 -3.77 9.78 -4.34
N VAL A 15 -3.34 10.81 -5.06
CA VAL A 15 -2.32 11.77 -4.61
C VAL A 15 -3.03 12.91 -3.89
N SER A 16 -3.07 12.87 -2.56
CA SER A 16 -3.46 14.03 -1.75
C SER A 16 -2.26 14.98 -1.64
N ALA A 17 -2.03 15.78 -2.68
CA ALA A 17 -1.08 16.88 -2.66
C ALA A 17 -1.64 18.06 -1.85
N VAL A 18 -1.70 17.95 -0.52
CA VAL A 18 -1.72 19.13 0.35
C VAL A 18 -0.91 18.83 1.62
N GLY A 19 0.34 19.31 1.64
CA GLY A 19 1.06 19.62 2.87
C GLY A 19 2.03 18.56 3.41
N VAL A 20 3.31 18.79 3.10
CA VAL A 20 4.56 18.49 3.83
C VAL A 20 4.95 17.05 4.22
N THR A 21 6.23 16.79 3.96
CA THR A 21 7.11 15.71 4.42
C THR A 21 7.03 15.47 5.93
N GLY A 22 6.46 14.34 6.33
CA GLY A 22 6.47 13.87 7.73
C GLY A 22 5.60 12.64 7.88
N ALA A 23 6.12 11.59 8.51
CA ALA A 23 5.39 10.35 8.75
C ALA A 23 4.11 10.65 9.54
N ARG A 24 2.94 10.56 8.89
CA ARG A 24 1.66 10.64 9.61
C ARG A 24 1.42 9.33 10.35
N SER A 25 0.99 9.44 11.61
CA SER A 25 0.65 8.32 12.48
C SER A 25 -0.67 7.63 12.11
N ASN A 26 -1.54 8.30 11.34
CA ASN A 26 -2.86 7.79 10.97
C ASN A 26 -3.08 7.87 9.46
N VAL A 27 -3.72 6.84 8.91
CA VAL A 27 -4.22 6.82 7.54
C VAL A 27 -5.38 7.82 7.40
N ASN A 28 -5.38 8.61 6.31
CA ASN A 28 -6.41 9.62 6.06
C ASN A 28 -7.78 8.96 5.83
N LEU A 29 -8.80 9.30 6.63
CA LEU A 29 -10.17 8.77 6.51
C LEU A 29 -10.80 9.02 5.13
N ARG A 30 -10.32 10.01 4.37
CA ARG A 30 -10.75 10.24 2.99
C ARG A 30 -10.46 9.04 2.07
N VAL A 31 -9.48 8.22 2.40
CA VAL A 31 -9.12 7.00 1.66
C VAL A 31 -10.22 5.96 1.76
N GLU A 32 -10.86 5.81 2.93
CA GLU A 32 -11.98 4.88 3.13
C GLU A 32 -13.16 5.26 2.22
N HIS A 33 -13.59 6.52 2.28
CA HIS A 33 -14.70 7.02 1.47
C HIS A 33 -14.44 6.85 -0.03
N LEU A 34 -13.26 7.24 -0.50
CA LEU A 34 -12.91 7.12 -1.91
C LEU A 34 -12.84 5.65 -2.36
N LEU A 35 -12.29 4.76 -1.53
CA LEU A 35 -12.25 3.33 -1.81
C LEU A 35 -13.67 2.77 -1.99
N GLN A 36 -14.62 3.17 -1.13
CA GLN A 36 -16.02 2.76 -1.28
C GLN A 36 -16.64 3.31 -2.57
N GLU A 37 -16.42 4.59 -2.90
CA GLU A 37 -16.92 5.20 -4.15
C GLU A 37 -16.38 4.49 -5.39
N ILE A 38 -15.07 4.17 -5.42
CA ILE A 38 -14.46 3.46 -6.55
C ILE A 38 -15.07 2.06 -6.67
N LYS A 39 -15.19 1.32 -5.57
CA LYS A 39 -15.75 -0.04 -5.59
C LYS A 39 -17.23 -0.09 -5.98
N GLN A 40 -17.97 1.02 -5.88
CA GLN A 40 -19.34 1.10 -6.39
C GLN A 40 -19.41 1.19 -7.93
N VAL A 41 -18.33 1.63 -8.58
CA VAL A 41 -18.31 1.88 -10.04
C VAL A 41 -17.39 0.92 -10.80
N THR A 42 -16.79 -0.07 -10.14
CA THR A 42 -15.92 -1.07 -10.77
C THR A 42 -15.94 -2.40 -10.03
N ASP A 43 -15.94 -3.50 -10.80
CA ASP A 43 -15.72 -4.86 -10.27
C ASP A 43 -14.24 -5.26 -10.27
N LYS A 44 -13.35 -4.35 -10.68
CA LYS A 44 -11.90 -4.62 -10.73
C LYS A 44 -11.28 -4.49 -9.34
N PRO A 45 -10.26 -5.30 -9.01
CA PRO A 45 -9.50 -5.13 -7.77
C PRO A 45 -8.93 -3.72 -7.62
N VAL A 46 -9.06 -3.14 -6.43
CA VAL A 46 -8.58 -1.79 -6.08
C VAL A 46 -7.50 -1.90 -5.01
N ALA A 47 -6.30 -1.40 -5.31
CA ALA A 47 -5.21 -1.30 -4.35
C ALA A 47 -4.92 0.15 -3.96
N VAL A 48 -4.48 0.37 -2.72
CA VAL A 48 -4.21 1.69 -2.13
C VAL A 48 -2.72 1.87 -1.87
N GLY A 49 -2.15 3.03 -2.21
CA GLY A 49 -0.70 3.23 -2.22
C GLY A 49 -0.13 4.47 -1.53
N PHE A 50 -0.83 5.07 -0.57
CA PHE A 50 -0.39 6.35 0.01
C PHE A 50 -0.32 6.30 1.55
N GLY A 51 0.84 6.66 2.11
CA GLY A 51 1.04 6.78 3.56
C GLY A 51 1.07 5.46 4.34
N ILE A 52 1.13 4.31 3.64
CA ILE A 52 1.22 3.00 4.27
C ILE A 52 2.68 2.74 4.63
N SER A 53 2.97 2.63 5.92
CA SER A 53 4.33 2.40 6.42
C SER A 53 4.40 1.42 7.57
N THR A 54 3.27 1.04 8.18
CA THR A 54 3.22 0.09 9.29
C THR A 54 2.25 -1.06 8.99
N PRO A 55 2.39 -2.20 9.68
CA PRO A 55 1.43 -3.30 9.59
C PRO A 55 -0.01 -2.87 9.94
N GLU A 56 -0.17 -1.94 10.89
CA GLU A 56 -1.46 -1.40 11.31
C GLU A 56 -2.12 -0.58 10.18
N HIS A 57 -1.36 0.23 9.45
CA HIS A 57 -1.87 0.94 8.27
C HIS A 57 -2.36 -0.07 7.23
N ALA A 58 -1.59 -1.13 6.97
CA ALA A 58 -1.95 -2.15 5.98
C ALA A 58 -3.23 -2.91 6.39
N LYS A 59 -3.34 -3.29 7.66
CA LYS A 59 -4.53 -3.93 8.23
C LYS A 59 -5.76 -3.02 8.16
N GLN A 60 -5.61 -1.73 8.47
CA GLN A 60 -6.69 -0.74 8.39
C GLN A 60 -7.21 -0.60 6.96
N ILE A 61 -6.32 -0.45 5.97
CA ILE A 61 -6.67 -0.37 4.56
C ILE A 61 -7.37 -1.65 4.07
N ALA A 62 -6.88 -2.82 4.47
CA ALA A 62 -7.53 -4.10 4.17
C ALA A 62 -8.94 -4.17 4.81
N GLY A 63 -9.08 -3.71 6.05
CA GLY A 63 -10.36 -3.62 6.76
C GLY A 63 -11.39 -2.71 6.08
N TRP A 64 -10.93 -1.68 5.37
CA TRP A 64 -11.77 -0.82 4.53
C TRP A 64 -12.16 -1.46 3.19
N GLY A 65 -11.68 -2.68 2.91
CA GLY A 65 -12.08 -3.46 1.74
C GLY A 65 -11.17 -3.28 0.52
N ALA A 66 -9.93 -2.83 0.70
CA ALA A 66 -8.97 -2.77 -0.40
C ALA A 66 -8.50 -4.18 -0.77
N ASP A 67 -8.32 -4.43 -2.07
CA ASP A 67 -7.82 -5.70 -2.61
C ASP A 67 -6.29 -5.78 -2.60
N GLY A 68 -5.62 -4.68 -2.25
CA GLY A 68 -4.17 -4.64 -2.09
C GLY A 68 -3.65 -3.35 -1.48
N VAL A 69 -2.39 -3.39 -1.04
CA VAL A 69 -1.64 -2.23 -0.54
C VAL A 69 -0.35 -2.07 -1.33
N ILE A 70 0.05 -0.83 -1.60
CA ILE A 70 1.33 -0.49 -2.23
C ILE A 70 2.17 0.29 -1.22
N ILE A 71 3.40 -0.18 -1.00
CA ILE A 71 4.35 0.41 -0.04
C ILE A 71 5.65 0.70 -0.77
N GLY A 72 5.92 1.98 -1.04
CA GLY A 72 7.14 2.44 -1.70
C GLY A 72 8.13 3.07 -0.73
N SER A 73 7.80 4.26 -0.21
CA SER A 73 8.74 5.06 0.60
C SER A 73 9.27 4.34 1.83
N ALA A 74 8.48 3.47 2.47
CA ALA A 74 8.95 2.70 3.62
C ALA A 74 9.98 1.63 3.23
N ILE A 75 9.84 0.98 2.07
CA ILE A 75 10.85 0.04 1.52
C ILE A 75 12.14 0.80 1.21
N VAL A 76 12.04 1.93 0.51
CA VAL A 76 13.21 2.77 0.17
C VAL A 76 13.91 3.26 1.43
N ARG A 77 13.16 3.60 2.48
CA ARG A 77 13.70 3.99 3.78
C ARG A 77 14.48 2.86 4.46
N GLN A 78 13.97 1.63 4.45
CA GLN A 78 14.71 0.48 5.01
C GLN A 78 16.08 0.29 4.34
N LEU A 79 16.13 0.46 3.01
CA LEU A 79 17.37 0.40 2.25
C LEU A 79 18.30 1.58 2.54
N GLY A 80 17.76 2.81 2.52
CA GLY A 80 18.54 4.03 2.65
C GLY A 80 19.13 4.24 4.05
N GLU A 81 18.52 3.64 5.08
CA GLU A 81 19.02 3.70 6.46
C GLU A 81 19.92 2.50 6.81
N ALA A 82 20.13 1.53 5.91
CA ALA A 82 20.98 0.38 6.18
C ALA A 82 22.47 0.74 6.07
N THR A 83 23.29 0.10 6.88
CA THR A 83 24.76 0.31 6.88
C THR A 83 25.49 -0.54 5.84
N SER A 84 24.83 -1.56 5.30
CA SER A 84 25.33 -2.39 4.21
C SER A 84 24.18 -2.94 3.33
N PRO A 85 24.47 -3.40 2.10
CA PRO A 85 23.48 -4.07 1.25
C PRO A 85 22.82 -5.29 1.92
N GLU A 86 23.60 -6.10 2.65
CA GLU A 86 23.10 -7.30 3.33
C GLU A 86 22.10 -6.94 4.43
N GLU A 87 22.42 -5.92 5.23
CA GLU A 87 21.49 -5.41 6.24
C GLU A 87 20.24 -4.81 5.59
N GLY A 88 20.37 -4.11 4.46
CA GLY A 88 19.24 -3.60 3.70
C GLY A 88 18.27 -4.71 3.25
N LEU A 89 18.80 -5.82 2.75
CA LEU A 89 18.01 -6.99 2.35
C LEU A 89 17.30 -7.61 3.57
N ARG A 90 18.01 -7.80 4.69
CA ARG A 90 17.42 -8.34 5.93
C ARG A 90 16.28 -7.45 6.43
N ARG A 91 16.48 -6.14 6.44
CA ARG A 91 15.47 -5.16 6.87
C ARG A 91 14.23 -5.18 5.98
N ILE A 92 14.39 -5.24 4.64
CA ILE A 92 13.24 -5.39 3.75
C ILE A 92 12.51 -6.70 3.99
N GLU A 93 13.23 -7.80 4.16
CA GLU A 93 12.62 -9.11 4.39
C GLU A 93 11.76 -9.11 5.66
N GLU A 94 12.31 -8.63 6.77
CA GLU A 94 11.60 -8.51 8.05
C GLU A 94 10.39 -7.57 7.94
N TYR A 95 10.59 -6.42 7.29
CA TYR A 95 9.52 -5.47 7.07
C TYR A 95 8.39 -6.07 6.22
N ALA A 96 8.71 -6.70 5.09
CA ALA A 96 7.72 -7.34 4.21
C ALA A 96 6.97 -8.47 4.92
N LYS A 97 7.65 -9.29 5.74
CA LYS A 97 7.03 -10.31 6.58
C LYS A 97 6.04 -9.69 7.57
N SER A 98 6.42 -8.59 8.24
CA SER A 98 5.53 -7.89 9.19
C SER A 98 4.26 -7.36 8.52
N ILE A 99 4.38 -6.77 7.33
CA ILE A 99 3.24 -6.28 6.55
C ILE A 99 2.36 -7.45 6.14
N LYS A 100 2.95 -8.53 5.60
CA LYS A 100 2.17 -9.68 5.14
C LYS A 100 1.45 -10.39 6.28
N ALA A 101 2.02 -10.43 7.48
CA ALA A 101 1.38 -11.00 8.65
C ALA A 101 0.16 -10.20 9.15
N ALA A 102 0.08 -8.91 8.85
CA ALA A 102 -1.02 -8.05 9.28
C ALA A 102 -2.23 -8.03 8.32
N ILE A 103 -2.08 -8.57 7.12
CA ILE A 103 -3.14 -8.68 6.12
C ILE A 103 -3.51 -10.16 5.95
N PRO A 104 -4.80 -10.53 6.03
CA PRO A 104 -5.27 -11.90 5.84
C PRO A 104 -4.78 -12.58 4.54
#